data_AF-A0A957DUU7-F1
#
_entry.id   AF-A0A957DUU7-F1
#
_cell.length_a   1.000
_cell.length_b   1.000
_cell.length_c   1.000
_cell.angle_alpha   90.00
_cell.angle_beta   90.00
_cell.angle_gamma   90.00
#
_symmetry.space_group_name_H-M   'P 1'
#
loop_
_entity.id
_entity.type
_entity.pdbx_description
1 polymer ?
#
loop_
_entity_poly.entity_id
_entity_poly.type
_entity_poly.pdbx_seq_one_letter_code
_entity_poly.pdbx_strand_id
1 'polypeptide(L)'
;KLEVPILGVVENMTGEFFGTGAGEKLATDYQTEFLGSVPMDANVRLGGDSGQPIVVAYPDSPAAKAFAEISQKVAARISVLTLQKSTNFIPIELVG
;
A
#
# COMPACT_ATOMS: atom_id res chain seq x y z
N LYS A 1 -19.25 11.88 10.34
CA LYS A 1 -18.10 11.62 9.43
C LYS A 1 -17.13 10.73 10.21
N LEU A 2 -16.72 9.60 9.66
CA LEU A 2 -15.67 8.78 10.28
C LEU A 2 -14.31 9.41 9.91
N GLU A 3 -13.47 9.69 10.91
CA GLU A 3 -12.12 10.24 10.71
C GLU A 3 -11.13 9.11 10.35
N VAL A 4 -11.30 8.52 9.17
CA VAL A 4 -10.41 7.46 8.68
C VAL A 4 -9.22 8.10 7.94
N PRO A 5 -7.98 7.89 8.39
CA PRO A 5 -6.81 8.45 7.72
C PRO A 5 -6.60 7.78 6.37
N ILE A 6 -6.36 8.59 5.33
CA ILE A 6 -5.98 8.10 4.01
C ILE A 6 -4.49 7.73 4.05
N LEU A 7 -4.18 6.45 3.85
CA LEU A 7 -2.79 5.98 3.81
C LEU A 7 -2.13 6.27 2.46
N GLY A 8 -2.87 6.25 1.37
CA GLY A 8 -2.34 6.49 0.03
C GLY A 8 -3.23 5.87 -1.04
N VAL A 9 -2.72 5.87 -2.27
CA VAL A 9 -3.39 5.36 -3.47
C VAL A 9 -2.67 4.12 -3.99
N VAL A 10 -3.44 3.09 -4.34
CA VAL A 10 -2.99 1.93 -5.10
C VAL A 10 -3.67 1.96 -6.46
N GLU A 11 -2.90 1.85 -7.54
CA GLU A 11 -3.45 1.72 -8.89
C GLU A 11 -3.65 0.24 -9.24
N ASN A 12 -4.89 -0.20 -9.37
CA ASN A 12 -5.20 -1.59 -9.72
C ASN A 12 -5.29 -1.76 -11.25
N MET A 13 -5.04 -3.00 -11.73
CA MET A 13 -5.21 -3.40 -13.13
C MET A 13 -4.42 -2.55 -14.12
N THR A 14 -3.12 -2.35 -13.88
CA THR A 14 -2.25 -1.60 -14.82
C THR A 14 -1.72 -2.47 -15.97
N GLY A 15 -1.40 -1.85 -17.11
CA GLY A 15 -0.76 -2.52 -18.26
C GLY A 15 -1.17 -1.97 -19.62
N GLU A 16 -0.70 -2.62 -20.69
CA GLU A 16 -0.87 -2.18 -22.09
C GLU A 16 -2.32 -1.82 -22.47
N PHE A 17 -3.30 -2.58 -21.99
CA PHE A 17 -4.73 -2.36 -22.30
C PHE A 17 -5.45 -1.41 -21.33
N PHE A 18 -4.91 -1.18 -20.14
CA PHE A 18 -5.57 -0.42 -19.06
C PHE A 18 -4.87 0.90 -18.74
N GLY A 19 -3.70 1.15 -19.33
CA GLY A 19 -2.88 2.32 -19.04
C GLY A 19 -2.14 2.22 -17.71
N THR A 20 -1.43 3.30 -17.40
CA THR A 20 -0.60 3.46 -16.20
C THR A 20 -0.56 4.93 -15.76
N GLY A 21 -0.41 5.19 -14.46
CA GLY A 21 -0.04 6.50 -13.93
C GLY A 21 -1.23 7.39 -13.50
N ALA A 22 -2.47 6.95 -13.68
CA ALA A 22 -3.63 7.67 -13.17
C ALA A 22 -3.66 7.68 -11.63
N GLY A 23 -3.27 6.56 -10.99
CA GLY A 23 -3.16 6.48 -9.54
C GLY A 23 -2.06 7.37 -8.96
N GLU A 24 -0.91 7.46 -9.64
CA GLU A 24 0.19 8.35 -9.25
C GLU A 24 -0.20 9.82 -9.40
N LYS A 25 -0.89 10.16 -10.49
CA LYS A 25 -1.46 11.49 -10.68
C LYS A 25 -2.46 11.83 -9.57
N LEU A 26 -3.36 10.90 -9.24
CA LEU A 26 -4.34 11.09 -8.17
C LEU A 26 -3.66 11.30 -6.81
N ALA A 27 -2.63 10.52 -6.49
CA ALA A 27 -1.86 10.69 -5.28
C ALA A 27 -1.27 12.10 -5.19
N THR A 28 -0.71 12.59 -6.31
CA THR A 28 -0.15 13.93 -6.43
C THR A 28 -1.22 15.02 -6.26
N ASP A 29 -2.34 14.92 -6.99
CA ASP A 29 -3.44 15.90 -6.97
C ASP A 29 -4.02 16.07 -5.56
N TYR A 30 -4.05 15.00 -4.76
CA TYR A 30 -4.59 14.98 -3.40
C TYR A 30 -3.51 15.04 -2.31
N GLN A 31 -2.25 15.30 -2.66
CA GLN A 31 -1.11 15.40 -1.74
C GLN A 31 -1.01 14.19 -0.79
N THR A 32 -1.22 13.00 -1.34
CA THR A 32 -1.11 11.73 -0.62
C THR A 32 -0.05 10.84 -1.28
N GLU A 33 0.18 9.67 -0.70
CA GLU A 33 1.23 8.75 -1.19
C GLU A 33 0.74 7.88 -2.33
N PHE A 34 1.60 7.66 -3.31
CA PHE A 34 1.43 6.56 -4.23
C PHE A 34 2.07 5.28 -3.68
N LEU A 35 1.23 4.33 -3.26
CA LEU A 35 1.70 3.09 -2.66
C LEU A 35 2.23 2.12 -3.72
N GLY A 36 1.71 2.19 -4.95
CA GLY A 36 2.18 1.40 -6.09
C GLY A 36 1.05 0.99 -7.02
N SER A 37 1.41 0.25 -8.06
CA SER A 37 0.47 -0.32 -9.02
C SER A 37 0.51 -1.83 -9.00
N VAL A 38 -0.64 -2.47 -9.25
CA VAL A 38 -0.75 -3.91 -9.44
C VAL A 38 -1.04 -4.17 -10.93
N PRO A 39 -0.17 -4.90 -11.65
CA PRO A 39 -0.41 -5.23 -13.05
C PRO A 39 -1.59 -6.20 -13.18
N MET A 40 -2.31 -6.10 -14.31
CA MET A 40 -3.37 -7.03 -14.66
C MET A 40 -2.80 -8.45 -14.81
N ASP A 41 -3.23 -9.38 -13.95
CA ASP A 41 -2.82 -10.78 -14.01
C ASP A 41 -4.01 -11.69 -13.65
N ALA A 42 -4.36 -12.60 -14.56
CA ALA A 42 -5.49 -13.51 -14.38
C ALA A 42 -5.32 -14.43 -13.16
N ASN A 43 -4.07 -14.74 -12.77
CA ASN A 43 -3.77 -15.56 -11.61
C ASN A 43 -4.17 -14.88 -10.29
N VAL A 44 -4.31 -13.55 -10.27
CA VAL A 44 -4.85 -12.84 -9.08
C VAL A 44 -6.28 -13.29 -8.82
N ARG A 45 -7.12 -13.26 -9.86
CA ARG A 45 -8.52 -13.68 -9.77
C ARG A 45 -8.62 -15.18 -9.49
N LEU A 46 -7.92 -16.01 -10.27
CA LEU A 46 -7.95 -17.46 -10.12
C LEU A 46 -7.47 -17.90 -8.73
N GLY A 47 -6.41 -17.26 -8.21
CA GLY A 47 -5.91 -17.51 -6.87
C GLY A 47 -6.88 -17.08 -5.77
N GLY A 48 -7.57 -15.94 -5.95
CA GLY A 48 -8.65 -15.52 -5.06
C GLY A 48 -9.83 -16.49 -5.05
N ASP A 49 -10.31 -16.90 -6.23
CA ASP A 49 -11.45 -17.81 -6.40
C ASP A 49 -11.16 -19.21 -5.82
N SER A 50 -9.92 -19.69 -5.96
CA SER A 50 -9.48 -21.01 -5.47
C SER A 50 -9.04 -21.04 -4.01
N GLY A 51 -8.95 -19.88 -3.34
CA GLY A 51 -8.41 -19.78 -1.98
C GLY A 51 -6.89 -19.93 -1.89
N GLN A 52 -6.17 -19.87 -3.02
CA GLN A 52 -4.72 -19.91 -3.10
C GLN A 52 -4.19 -18.59 -3.70
N PRO A 53 -4.01 -17.53 -2.89
CA PRO A 53 -3.66 -16.20 -3.38
C PRO A 53 -2.37 -16.21 -4.22
N ILE A 54 -2.29 -15.27 -5.19
CA ILE A 54 -1.16 -15.17 -6.11
C ILE A 54 0.20 -15.06 -5.40
N VAL A 55 0.25 -14.40 -4.25
CA VAL A 55 1.48 -14.25 -3.44
C VAL A 55 2.01 -15.58 -2.89
N VAL A 56 1.16 -16.61 -2.83
CA VAL A 56 1.54 -17.97 -2.41
C VAL A 56 1.70 -18.90 -3.62
N ALA A 57 0.77 -18.86 -4.58
CA ALA A 57 0.81 -19.74 -5.76
C ALA A 57 1.92 -19.37 -6.76
N TYR A 58 2.17 -18.06 -6.94
CA TYR A 58 3.08 -17.51 -7.94
C TYR A 58 3.90 -16.36 -7.33
N PRO A 59 4.74 -16.62 -6.32
CA PRO A 59 5.43 -15.58 -5.54
C PRO A 59 6.35 -14.69 -6.40
N ASP A 60 6.85 -15.21 -7.52
CA ASP A 60 7.74 -14.49 -8.43
C ASP A 60 7.01 -13.65 -9.48
N SER A 61 5.68 -13.75 -9.57
CA SER A 61 4.91 -13.00 -10.55
C SER A 61 4.99 -11.48 -10.29
N PRO A 62 4.88 -10.65 -11.34
CA PRO A 62 4.86 -9.19 -11.17
C PRO A 62 3.77 -8.70 -10.20
N ALA A 63 2.57 -9.29 -10.26
CA ALA A 63 1.47 -8.93 -9.37
C ALA A 63 1.72 -9.38 -7.93
N ALA A 64 2.33 -10.55 -7.69
CA ALA A 64 2.70 -10.98 -6.35
C ALA A 64 3.74 -10.05 -5.71
N LYS A 65 4.78 -9.69 -6.47
CA LYS A 65 5.81 -8.73 -6.04
C LYS A 65 5.21 -7.36 -5.73
N ALA A 66 4.34 -6.85 -6.60
CA ALA A 66 3.63 -5.60 -6.38
C ALA A 66 2.81 -5.61 -5.08
N PHE A 67 2.04 -6.67 -4.81
CA PHE A 67 1.31 -6.80 -3.55
C PHE A 67 2.23 -6.82 -2.33
N ALA A 68 3.37 -7.51 -2.41
CA ALA A 68 4.34 -7.55 -1.31
C ALA A 68 4.93 -6.16 -1.02
N GLU A 69 5.36 -5.44 -2.06
CA GLU A 69 5.92 -4.09 -1.95
C GLU A 69 4.90 -3.08 -1.40
N ILE A 70 3.67 -3.10 -1.92
CA ILE A 70 2.56 -2.26 -1.43
C ILE A 70 2.29 -2.54 0.04
N SER A 71 2.24 -3.82 0.43
CA SER A 71 2.00 -4.22 1.82
C SER A 71 3.09 -3.71 2.77
N GLN A 72 4.36 -3.75 2.35
CA GLN A 72 5.49 -3.20 3.11
C GLN A 72 5.35 -1.68 3.31
N LYS A 73 5.00 -0.93 2.25
CA LYS A 73 4.75 0.52 2.33
C LYS A 73 3.58 0.86 3.25
N VAL A 74 2.49 0.09 3.18
CA VAL A 74 1.34 0.23 4.09
C VAL A 74 1.76 0.03 5.54
N ALA A 75 2.48 -1.05 5.84
CA ALA A 75 2.97 -1.35 7.19
C ALA A 75 3.88 -0.23 7.72
N ALA A 76 4.84 0.23 6.92
CA ALA A 76 5.73 1.33 7.28
C ALA A 76 4.95 2.61 7.60
N ARG A 77 3.94 2.94 6.80
CA ARG A 77 3.14 4.16 6.97
C ARG A 77 2.24 4.09 8.20
N ILE A 78 1.63 2.94 8.47
CA ILE A 78 0.88 2.70 9.71
C ILE A 78 1.79 2.89 10.93
N SER A 79 3.02 2.39 10.89
CA SER A 79 4.00 2.56 11.97
C SER A 79 4.28 4.04 12.26
N VAL A 80 4.54 4.84 11.22
CA VAL A 80 4.80 6.29 11.37
C VAL A 80 3.57 7.02 11.93
N LEU A 81 2.39 6.77 11.37
CA LEU A 81 1.15 7.43 11.82
C LEU A 81 0.78 7.07 13.26
N THR A 82 1.07 5.84 13.68
CA THR A 82 0.82 5.38 15.05
C THR A 82 1.75 6.10 16.03
N LEU A 83 3.04 6.26 15.69
CA LEU A 83 3.99 7.02 16.51
C LEU A 83 3.61 8.49 16.62
N GLN A 84 3.19 9.13 15.52
CA GLN A 84 2.78 10.54 15.52
C GLN A 84 1.54 10.81 16.39
N LYS A 85 0.63 9.84 16.51
CA LYS A 85 -0.55 9.92 17.40
C LYS A 85 -0.22 9.60 18.86
N SER A 86 0.93 9.00 19.15
CA SER A 86 1.33 8.55 20.47
C SER A 86 2.12 9.63 21.22
N THR A 87 1.48 10.71 21.63
CA THR A 87 2.09 11.69 22.55
C THR A 87 1.96 11.19 24.00
N ASN A 88 2.83 10.25 24.40
CA ASN A 88 2.98 9.87 25.80
C ASN A 88 4.47 9.71 26.11
N PHE A 89 5.18 10.84 26.13
CA PHE A 89 6.58 10.90 26.52
C PHE A 89 6.67 11.15 28.03
N ILE A 90 7.53 10.41 28.73
CA ILE A 90 7.97 10.80 30.07
C ILE A 90 9.10 11.82 29.89
N PRO A 91 8.95 13.08 30.32
CA PRO A 91 10.02 14.06 30.25
C PRO A 91 11.16 13.61 31.16
N ILE A 92 12.33 13.31 30.59
CA ILE A 92 13.55 13.15 31.36
C ILE A 92 14.19 14.53 31.44
N GLU A 93 14.01 15.22 32.57
CA GLU A 93 14.80 16.41 32.89
C GLU A 93 16.22 15.95 33.23
N LEU A 94 17.16 16.20 32.32
CA LEU A 94 18.58 16.10 32.62
C LEU A 94 18.93 17.24 33.59
N VAL A 95 18.97 16.94 34.88
CA VAL A 95 19.49 17.86 35.89
C VAL A 95 21.01 17.86 35.76
N GLY A 96 21.54 18.97 35.23
CA GLY A 96 22.95 19.36 35.29
C GLY A 96 23.12 20.59 36.14
#